data_AF-A0A4R4WE07-F1
#
_entry.id   AF-A0A4R4WE07-F1
#
_cell.length_a   1.000
_cell.length_b   1.000
_cell.length_c   1.000
_cell.angle_alpha   90.00
_cell.angle_beta   90.00
_cell.angle_gamma   90.00
#
_symmetry.space_group_name_H-M   'P 1'
#
loop_
_entity.id
_entity.type
_entity.pdbx_description
1 polymer ?
#
loop_
_entity_poly.entity_id
_entity_poly.type
_entity_poly.pdbx_seq_one_letter_code
_entity_poly.pdbx_strand_id
1 'polypeptide(L)'
;MNLSTVSAKFTSTLRSEQVAGKMGVWLGVSFTVAFVTGLFSHFVQHPPAWLLWPSRPVNLYRVTQGLHVVGGIATVPLLLAKLWAVYPKLWQWPPFRSAGHAVERLCVLLLVAGALFQLVTGTLNIAYVYPWPFGFLQAHYWTAYIVYGALLIHVANEWAKVRRNLWTRVESPERRRLLFTVAAACGLTALVTAGEAVTPLARLAVLAPRDPRVGPQGVPVNRSAAAAGVVPDAGYRLLVTGVRTPLSLGYADLLRLPQHTVRLPIACVEGWSVECEWTGVRLRDLLLSAGASPDAFVVVESLERVGGYRSSEVRPPHWSDPLTLLALRINGETLSADHGFPVRLIAPNRPGVQQTKWVKEVKVT
;
A
#
# COMPACT_ATOMS: atom_id res chain seq x y z
N MET A 1 29.44 -31.89 17.41
CA MET A 1 29.45 -30.69 18.27
C MET A 1 28.10 -30.62 18.99
N ASN A 2 28.05 -30.66 20.32
CA ASN A 2 26.80 -30.79 21.08
C ASN A 2 26.00 -29.46 21.03
N LEU A 3 24.68 -29.49 20.76
CA LEU A 3 23.85 -28.28 20.64
C LEU A 3 23.82 -27.47 21.96
N SER A 4 23.96 -28.16 23.10
CA SER A 4 24.08 -27.55 24.42
C SER A 4 25.35 -26.70 24.58
N THR A 5 26.49 -27.12 24.01
CA THR A 5 27.73 -26.33 24.04
C THR A 5 27.73 -25.17 23.05
N VAL A 6 26.89 -25.19 22.02
CA VAL A 6 26.71 -24.08 21.08
C VAL A 6 25.90 -22.94 21.71
N SER A 7 24.81 -23.26 22.43
CA SER A 7 23.99 -22.25 23.14
C SER A 7 24.80 -21.49 24.21
N ALA A 8 25.68 -22.19 24.94
CA ALA A 8 26.54 -21.60 25.96
C ALA A 8 27.59 -20.60 25.41
N LYS A 9 27.89 -20.64 24.10
CA LYS A 9 28.81 -19.68 23.46
C LYS A 9 28.16 -18.34 23.10
N PHE A 10 26.83 -18.25 23.14
CA PHE A 10 26.10 -17.04 22.74
C PHE A 10 25.70 -16.16 23.93
N THR A 11 26.68 -15.72 24.70
CA THR A 11 26.46 -14.86 25.87
C THR A 11 26.50 -13.38 25.47
N SER A 12 25.41 -12.65 25.74
CA SER A 12 25.37 -11.20 25.63
C SER A 12 24.51 -10.67 26.76
N THR A 13 25.06 -9.74 27.55
CA THR A 13 24.37 -9.09 28.69
C THR A 13 23.15 -8.28 28.25
N LEU A 14 23.12 -7.90 26.97
CA LEU A 14 22.03 -7.17 26.32
C LEU A 14 20.83 -8.07 26.00
N ARG A 15 21.02 -9.39 25.85
CA ARG A 15 19.90 -10.33 25.64
C ARG A 15 19.20 -10.57 26.97
N SER A 16 17.94 -10.15 27.07
CA SER A 16 17.10 -10.43 28.23
C SER A 16 15.65 -10.67 27.81
N GLU A 17 14.89 -11.33 28.68
CA GLU A 17 13.44 -11.47 28.50
C GLU A 17 12.77 -10.10 28.35
N GLN A 18 13.18 -9.11 29.13
CA GLN A 18 12.60 -7.77 29.08
C GLN A 18 12.79 -7.09 27.73
N VAL A 19 14.03 -7.14 27.20
CA VAL A 19 14.39 -6.54 25.91
C VAL A 19 13.66 -7.24 24.77
N ALA A 20 13.64 -8.58 24.77
CA ALA A 20 12.91 -9.36 23.79
C ALA A 20 11.39 -9.15 23.89
N GLY A 21 10.86 -8.98 25.10
CA GLY A 21 9.44 -8.72 25.36
C GLY A 21 8.99 -7.36 24.84
N LYS A 22 9.74 -6.29 25.14
CA LYS A 22 9.47 -4.93 24.61
C LYS A 22 9.47 -4.89 23.08
N MET A 23 10.49 -5.47 22.44
CA MET A 23 10.53 -5.57 20.97
C MET A 23 9.38 -6.42 20.43
N GLY A 24 8.96 -7.47 21.15
CA GLY A 24 7.80 -8.28 20.78
C GLY A 24 6.50 -7.49 20.78
N VAL A 25 6.29 -6.62 21.78
CA VAL A 25 5.13 -5.70 21.82
C VAL A 25 5.17 -4.73 20.65
N TRP A 26 6.32 -4.12 20.37
CA TRP A 26 6.46 -3.20 19.23
C TRP A 26 6.18 -3.88 17.91
N LEU A 27 6.69 -5.09 17.69
CA LEU A 27 6.39 -5.90 16.51
C LEU A 27 4.91 -6.23 16.42
N GLY A 28 4.28 -6.60 17.55
CA GLY A 28 2.85 -6.85 17.60
C GLY A 28 2.06 -5.65 17.08
N VAL A 29 2.36 -4.44 17.58
CA VAL A 29 1.73 -3.20 17.11
C VAL A 29 2.01 -2.97 15.62
N SER A 30 3.26 -3.08 15.17
CA SER A 30 3.64 -2.86 13.77
C SER A 30 2.92 -3.81 12.81
N PHE A 31 2.90 -5.12 13.10
CA PHE A 31 2.22 -6.11 12.27
C PHE A 31 0.70 -5.94 12.30
N THR A 32 0.11 -5.53 13.43
CA THR A 32 -1.32 -5.19 13.48
C THR A 32 -1.64 -3.99 12.59
N VAL A 33 -0.84 -2.91 12.66
CA VAL A 33 -1.02 -1.73 11.80
C VAL A 33 -0.88 -2.12 10.33
N ALA A 34 0.17 -2.88 9.97
CA ALA A 34 0.37 -3.35 8.61
C ALA A 34 -0.78 -4.24 8.12
N PHE A 35 -1.26 -5.18 8.94
CA PHE A 35 -2.39 -6.04 8.59
C PHE A 35 -3.67 -5.25 8.33
N VAL A 36 -4.04 -4.34 9.24
CA VAL A 36 -5.27 -3.53 9.11
C VAL A 36 -5.19 -2.60 7.91
N THR A 37 -4.07 -1.91 7.72
CA THR A 37 -3.88 -0.99 6.58
C THR A 37 -3.78 -1.73 5.24
N GLY A 38 -3.19 -2.94 5.22
CA GLY A 38 -3.14 -3.79 4.03
C GLY A 38 -4.52 -4.32 3.66
N LEU A 39 -5.30 -4.78 4.64
CA LEU A 39 -6.68 -5.22 4.44
C LEU A 39 -7.56 -4.08 3.94
N PHE A 40 -7.40 -2.89 4.52
CA PHE A 40 -8.02 -1.68 4.03
C PHE A 40 -7.68 -1.42 2.56
N SER A 41 -6.40 -1.44 2.19
CA SER A 41 -5.97 -1.24 0.80
C SER A 41 -6.55 -2.27 -0.16
N HIS A 42 -6.66 -3.53 0.29
CA HIS A 42 -7.28 -4.61 -0.48
C HIS A 42 -8.77 -4.36 -0.72
N PHE A 43 -9.54 -4.00 0.32
CA PHE A 43 -10.98 -3.75 0.18
C PHE A 43 -11.31 -2.49 -0.62
N VAL A 44 -10.44 -1.48 -0.64
CA VAL A 44 -10.65 -0.34 -1.54
C VAL A 44 -10.43 -0.75 -3.01
N GLN A 45 -9.47 -1.64 -3.27
CA GLN A 45 -9.20 -2.16 -4.62
C GLN A 45 -10.25 -3.16 -5.10
N HIS A 46 -10.77 -3.98 -4.19
CA HIS A 46 -11.75 -5.04 -4.44
C HIS A 46 -12.93 -4.90 -3.46
N PRO A 47 -13.74 -3.83 -3.58
CA PRO A 47 -14.80 -3.56 -2.63
C PRO A 47 -15.88 -4.63 -2.71
N PRO A 48 -16.21 -5.31 -1.59
CA PRO A 48 -17.36 -6.21 -1.58
C PRO A 48 -18.64 -5.42 -1.90
N ALA A 49 -19.68 -6.13 -2.36
CA ALA A 49 -20.93 -5.49 -2.82
C ALA A 49 -21.57 -4.57 -1.76
N TRP A 50 -21.42 -4.91 -0.49
CA TRP A 50 -21.97 -4.15 0.64
C TRP A 50 -21.12 -2.94 1.07
N LEU A 51 -19.87 -2.82 0.61
CA LEU A 51 -18.98 -1.74 1.02
C LEU A 51 -19.00 -0.60 -0.01
N LEU A 52 -19.56 0.54 0.39
CA LEU A 52 -19.45 1.79 -0.35
C LEU A 52 -18.28 2.60 0.22
N TRP A 53 -17.20 2.65 -0.56
CA TRP A 53 -16.03 3.44 -0.20
C TRP A 53 -16.35 4.95 -0.31
N PRO A 54 -16.06 5.77 0.72
CA PRO A 54 -16.35 7.21 0.67
C PRO A 54 -15.30 7.96 -0.16
N SER A 55 -15.71 9.07 -0.77
CA SER A 55 -14.78 10.00 -1.47
C SER A 55 -14.01 10.93 -0.53
N ARG A 56 -14.32 10.87 0.78
CA ARG A 56 -13.78 11.76 1.82
C ARG A 56 -13.37 10.97 3.08
N PRO A 57 -12.35 11.45 3.82
CA PRO A 57 -11.49 12.57 3.46
C PRO A 57 -10.56 12.21 2.29
N VAL A 58 -10.22 13.21 1.45
CA VAL A 58 -9.46 13.03 0.18
C VAL A 58 -8.19 12.20 0.36
N ASN A 59 -7.52 12.39 1.49
CA ASN A 59 -6.21 11.84 1.78
C ASN A 59 -6.24 10.51 2.53
N LEU A 60 -7.41 9.94 2.85
CA LEU A 60 -7.49 8.76 3.72
C LEU A 60 -6.69 7.59 3.14
N TYR A 61 -6.90 7.25 1.87
CA TYR A 61 -6.15 6.18 1.20
C TYR A 61 -4.64 6.47 1.16
N ARG A 62 -4.24 7.71 0.84
CA ARG A 62 -2.82 8.12 0.86
C ARG A 62 -2.18 7.85 2.23
N VAL A 63 -2.86 8.26 3.30
CA VAL A 63 -2.35 8.12 4.67
C VAL A 63 -2.27 6.65 5.07
N THR A 64 -3.32 5.86 4.84
CA THR A 64 -3.33 4.44 5.23
C THR A 64 -2.33 3.63 4.41
N GLN A 65 -2.19 3.91 3.11
CA GLN A 65 -1.21 3.25 2.25
C GLN A 65 0.22 3.64 2.61
N GLY A 66 0.49 4.92 2.88
CA GLY A 66 1.78 5.37 3.37
C GLY A 66 2.14 4.71 4.70
N LEU A 67 1.19 4.64 5.65
CA LEU A 67 1.39 3.95 6.92
C LEU A 67 1.71 2.46 6.74
N HIS A 68 1.05 1.79 5.79
CA HIS A 68 1.31 0.39 5.46
C HIS A 68 2.75 0.18 4.99
N VAL A 69 3.17 0.91 3.96
CA VAL A 69 4.49 0.71 3.33
C VAL A 69 5.62 1.22 4.21
N VAL A 70 5.54 2.48 4.66
CA VAL A 70 6.56 3.07 5.53
C VAL A 70 6.67 2.30 6.86
N GLY A 71 5.53 1.93 7.45
CA GLY A 71 5.50 1.12 8.67
C GLY A 71 6.05 -0.28 8.47
N GLY A 72 5.77 -0.91 7.33
CA GLY A 72 6.34 -2.19 6.94
C GLY A 72 7.86 -2.15 6.87
N ILE A 73 8.44 -1.19 6.12
CA ILE A 73 9.89 -1.06 5.99
C ILE A 73 10.54 -0.70 7.34
N ALA A 74 9.94 0.22 8.11
CA ALA A 74 10.42 0.59 9.44
C ALA A 74 10.41 -0.58 10.44
N THR A 75 9.67 -1.66 10.15
CA THR A 75 9.65 -2.88 10.97
C THR A 75 10.88 -3.76 10.74
N VAL A 76 11.65 -3.57 9.65
CA VAL A 76 12.81 -4.41 9.33
C VAL A 76 13.90 -4.35 10.42
N PRO A 77 14.41 -3.18 10.87
CA PRO A 77 15.41 -3.14 11.94
C PRO A 77 14.90 -3.77 13.24
N LEU A 78 13.62 -3.57 13.55
CA LEU A 78 12.98 -4.12 14.73
C LEU A 78 12.89 -5.66 14.68
N LEU A 79 12.50 -6.23 13.54
CA LEU A 79 12.44 -7.68 13.37
C LEU A 79 13.85 -8.29 13.48
N LEU A 80 14.85 -7.70 12.83
CA LEU A 80 16.24 -8.17 12.91
C LEU A 80 16.76 -8.15 14.36
N ALA A 81 16.50 -7.07 15.10
CA ALA A 81 16.87 -6.97 16.52
C ALA A 81 16.16 -8.02 17.38
N LYS A 82 14.87 -8.26 17.12
CA LYS A 82 14.10 -9.31 17.81
C LYS A 82 14.67 -10.70 17.52
N LEU A 83 14.93 -11.02 16.25
CA LEU A 83 15.51 -12.30 15.84
C LEU A 83 16.89 -12.50 16.48
N TRP A 84 17.74 -11.48 16.50
CA TRP A 84 19.01 -11.51 17.21
C TRP A 84 18.86 -11.76 18.72
N ALA A 85 17.81 -11.20 19.34
CA ALA A 85 17.56 -11.40 20.77
C ALA A 85 17.07 -12.81 21.10
N VAL A 86 16.40 -13.49 20.16
CA VAL A 86 15.75 -14.80 20.42
C VAL A 86 16.41 -15.98 19.71
N TYR A 87 17.32 -15.80 18.75
CA TYR A 87 17.90 -16.92 17.99
C TYR A 87 18.56 -18.02 18.85
N PRO A 88 19.17 -17.75 20.04
CA PRO A 88 19.73 -18.85 20.83
C PRO A 88 18.65 -19.84 21.28
N LYS A 89 17.38 -19.39 21.37
CA LYS A 89 16.24 -20.26 21.67
C LYS A 89 15.93 -21.26 20.56
N LEU A 90 16.33 -20.98 19.32
CA LEU A 90 16.14 -21.89 18.20
C LEU A 90 17.01 -23.14 18.34
N TRP A 91 18.16 -23.03 18.99
CA TRP A 91 19.17 -24.09 19.16
C TRP A 91 19.01 -24.90 20.47
N GLN A 92 17.88 -24.75 21.17
CA GLN A 92 17.63 -25.49 22.41
C GLN A 92 17.38 -26.98 22.14
N TRP A 93 17.95 -27.84 22.99
CA TRP A 93 17.77 -29.30 22.95
C TRP A 93 17.22 -29.82 24.29
N PRO A 94 16.25 -30.75 24.32
CA PRO A 94 15.53 -31.33 23.17
C PRO A 94 14.67 -30.27 22.44
N PRO A 95 14.40 -30.44 21.12
CA PRO A 95 13.76 -29.42 20.30
C PRO A 95 12.32 -29.15 20.75
N PHE A 96 11.62 -30.18 21.24
CA PHE A 96 10.33 -30.07 21.90
C PHE A 96 10.32 -30.98 23.13
N ARG A 97 9.43 -30.67 24.08
CA ARG A 97 9.32 -31.37 25.37
C ARG A 97 8.00 -32.15 25.49
N SER A 98 7.04 -31.84 24.61
CA SER A 98 5.72 -32.44 24.53
C SER A 98 5.12 -32.12 23.15
N ALA A 99 4.01 -32.77 22.79
CA ALA A 99 3.27 -32.46 21.57
C ALA A 99 2.76 -31.00 21.56
N GLY A 100 2.26 -30.50 22.70
CA GLY A 100 1.86 -29.10 22.85
C GLY A 100 3.01 -28.13 22.59
N HIS A 101 4.19 -28.40 23.16
CA HIS A 101 5.39 -27.57 22.90
C HIS A 101 5.83 -27.64 21.43
N ALA A 102 5.65 -28.79 20.75
CA ALA A 102 5.92 -28.89 19.32
C ALA A 102 4.98 -28.00 18.49
N VAL A 103 3.69 -27.97 18.82
CA VAL A 103 2.70 -27.09 18.17
C VAL A 103 3.04 -25.62 18.39
N GLU A 104 3.39 -25.22 19.61
CA GLU A 104 3.83 -23.84 19.91
C GLU A 104 5.04 -23.43 19.06
N ARG A 105 6.03 -24.32 18.94
CA ARG A 105 7.21 -24.07 18.10
C ARG A 105 6.87 -23.98 16.62
N LEU A 106 5.92 -24.78 16.14
CA LEU A 106 5.43 -24.67 14.77
C LEU A 106 4.73 -23.33 14.53
N CYS A 107 3.88 -22.85 15.46
CA CYS A 107 3.27 -21.52 15.36
C CYS A 107 4.34 -20.41 15.33
N VAL A 108 5.37 -20.51 16.16
CA VAL A 108 6.49 -19.55 16.14
C VAL A 108 7.27 -19.63 14.82
N LEU A 109 7.49 -20.83 14.27
CA LEU A 109 8.13 -21.00 12.97
C LEU A 109 7.33 -20.32 11.86
N LEU A 110 6.01 -20.55 11.82
CA LEU A 110 5.12 -19.90 10.85
C LEU A 110 5.11 -18.38 11.01
N LEU A 111 5.08 -17.88 12.25
CA LEU A 111 5.16 -16.46 12.54
C LEU A 111 6.47 -15.85 12.02
N VAL A 112 7.62 -16.49 12.30
CA VAL A 112 8.94 -15.98 11.86
C VAL A 112 9.10 -16.07 10.35
N ALA A 113 8.81 -17.24 9.76
CA ALA A 113 8.93 -17.45 8.31
C ALA A 113 7.99 -16.53 7.54
N GLY A 114 6.73 -16.40 8.01
CA GLY A 114 5.76 -15.52 7.40
C GLY A 114 6.11 -14.03 7.60
N ALA A 115 6.59 -13.61 8.77
CA ALA A 115 7.04 -12.24 8.99
C ALA A 115 8.20 -11.85 8.05
N LEU A 116 9.18 -12.75 7.89
CA LEU A 116 10.27 -12.58 6.93
C LEU A 116 9.75 -12.53 5.50
N PHE A 117 8.86 -13.45 5.12
CA PHE A 117 8.23 -13.46 3.81
C PHE A 117 7.53 -12.14 3.51
N GLN A 118 6.70 -11.64 4.43
CA GLN A 118 5.96 -10.38 4.27
C GLN A 118 6.88 -9.20 4.02
N LEU A 119 7.89 -9.02 4.88
CA LEU A 119 8.79 -7.87 4.80
C LEU A 119 9.70 -7.96 3.56
N VAL A 120 10.26 -9.13 3.27
CA VAL A 120 11.16 -9.32 2.12
C VAL A 120 10.39 -9.16 0.82
N THR A 121 9.28 -9.86 0.64
CA THR A 121 8.50 -9.77 -0.60
C THR A 121 7.86 -8.39 -0.77
N GLY A 122 7.39 -7.76 0.31
CA GLY A 122 6.86 -6.40 0.27
C GLY A 122 7.92 -5.38 -0.16
N THR A 123 9.13 -5.45 0.42
CA THR A 123 10.25 -4.56 0.07
C THR A 123 10.72 -4.78 -1.38
N LEU A 124 10.79 -6.03 -1.82
CA LEU A 124 11.17 -6.34 -3.20
C LEU A 124 10.08 -5.93 -4.21
N ASN A 125 8.80 -6.04 -3.84
CA ASN A 125 7.69 -5.59 -4.67
C ASN A 125 7.73 -4.08 -4.95
N ILE A 126 7.95 -3.24 -3.92
CA ILE A 126 8.08 -1.79 -4.14
C ILE A 126 9.33 -1.43 -4.96
N ALA A 127 10.33 -2.32 -5.00
CA ALA A 127 11.52 -2.20 -5.83
C ALA A 127 11.39 -2.83 -7.23
N TYR A 128 10.22 -3.39 -7.60
CA TYR A 128 9.99 -4.14 -8.85
C TYR A 128 10.90 -5.36 -9.06
N VAL A 129 11.38 -5.96 -7.98
CA VAL A 129 12.23 -7.14 -8.03
C VAL A 129 11.37 -8.35 -7.72
N TYR A 130 11.09 -9.18 -8.74
CA TYR A 130 10.26 -10.37 -8.62
C TYR A 130 11.07 -11.64 -8.94
N PRO A 131 11.94 -12.11 -8.04
CA PRO A 131 12.75 -13.32 -8.24
C PRO A 131 11.92 -14.61 -8.11
N TRP A 132 10.59 -14.51 -8.11
CA TRP A 132 9.67 -15.61 -7.88
C TRP A 132 8.61 -15.70 -9.00
N PRO A 133 8.07 -16.89 -9.26
CA PRO A 133 7.08 -17.11 -10.33
C PRO A 133 5.62 -16.87 -9.89
N PHE A 134 5.34 -16.66 -8.59
CA PHE A 134 3.98 -16.54 -8.07
C PHE A 134 3.45 -15.09 -8.07
N GLY A 135 2.13 -14.94 -8.04
CA GLY A 135 1.48 -13.63 -7.90
C GLY A 135 1.72 -13.02 -6.52
N PHE A 136 2.52 -11.95 -6.47
CA PHE A 136 2.85 -11.26 -5.22
C PHE A 136 1.61 -10.89 -4.39
N LEU A 137 0.63 -10.21 -5.00
CA LEU A 137 -0.57 -9.72 -4.30
C LEU A 137 -1.32 -10.85 -3.57
N GLN A 138 -1.48 -12.00 -4.22
CA GLN A 138 -2.19 -13.15 -3.66
C GLN A 138 -1.39 -13.81 -2.52
N ALA A 139 -0.08 -14.04 -2.75
CA ALA A 139 0.79 -14.66 -1.77
C ALA A 139 0.97 -13.78 -0.52
N HIS A 140 1.13 -12.47 -0.72
CA HIS A 140 1.25 -11.47 0.35
C HIS A 140 -0.05 -11.41 1.17
N TYR A 141 -1.22 -11.36 0.51
CA TYR A 141 -2.52 -11.34 1.17
C TYR A 141 -2.76 -12.59 2.05
N TRP A 142 -2.65 -13.79 1.49
CA TRP A 142 -2.92 -15.02 2.24
C TRP A 142 -1.91 -15.26 3.36
N THR A 143 -0.64 -14.97 3.11
CA THR A 143 0.38 -15.06 4.15
C THR A 143 0.11 -14.07 5.29
N ALA A 144 -0.59 -12.95 5.04
CA ALA A 144 -0.84 -11.95 6.08
C ALA A 144 -1.82 -12.49 7.13
N TYR A 145 -2.82 -13.25 6.70
CA TYR A 145 -3.72 -13.98 7.60
C TYR A 145 -3.01 -15.05 8.41
N ILE A 146 -2.11 -15.81 7.78
CA ILE A 146 -1.32 -16.85 8.49
C ILE A 146 -0.45 -16.19 9.57
N VAL A 147 0.28 -15.14 9.22
CA VAL A 147 1.15 -14.40 10.14
C VAL A 147 0.34 -13.78 11.27
N TYR A 148 -0.76 -13.11 10.95
CA TYR A 148 -1.56 -12.41 11.96
C TYR A 148 -2.27 -13.40 12.90
N GLY A 149 -2.79 -14.51 12.37
CA GLY A 149 -3.33 -15.60 13.19
C GLY A 149 -2.27 -16.19 14.12
N ALA A 150 -1.07 -16.49 13.61
CA ALA A 150 0.05 -16.99 14.41
C ALA A 150 0.51 -15.96 15.47
N LEU A 151 0.47 -14.66 15.15
CA LEU A 151 0.78 -13.58 16.08
C LEU A 151 -0.24 -13.53 17.23
N LEU A 152 -1.54 -13.63 16.95
CA LEU A 152 -2.58 -13.65 17.98
C LEU A 152 -2.42 -14.84 18.93
N ILE A 153 -2.17 -16.03 18.38
CA ILE A 153 -1.90 -17.24 19.17
C ILE A 153 -0.62 -17.04 20.02
N HIS A 154 0.44 -16.50 19.43
CA HIS A 154 1.69 -16.23 20.14
C HIS A 154 1.49 -15.25 21.29
N VAL A 155 0.75 -14.16 21.06
CA VAL A 155 0.44 -13.15 22.09
C VAL A 155 -0.43 -13.76 23.21
N ALA A 156 -1.41 -14.60 22.87
CA ALA A 156 -2.26 -15.28 23.85
C ALA A 156 -1.43 -16.22 24.74
N ASN A 157 -0.58 -17.06 24.15
CA ASN A 157 0.28 -17.99 24.90
C ASN A 157 1.31 -17.24 25.77
N GLU A 158 1.76 -16.07 25.32
CA GLU A 158 2.76 -15.26 26.00
C GLU A 158 2.16 -14.10 26.83
N TRP A 159 0.85 -14.12 27.06
CA TRP A 159 0.12 -12.96 27.62
C TRP A 159 0.69 -12.47 28.96
N ALA A 160 1.08 -13.39 29.85
CA ALA A 160 1.69 -13.02 31.13
C ALA A 160 3.01 -12.24 30.93
N LYS A 161 3.83 -12.62 29.95
CA LYS A 161 5.08 -11.92 29.61
C LYS A 161 4.77 -10.59 28.91
N VAL A 162 3.81 -10.55 27.99
CA VAL A 162 3.35 -9.32 27.31
C VAL A 162 2.88 -8.29 28.34
N ARG A 163 1.95 -8.68 29.22
CA ARG A 163 1.40 -7.83 30.28
C ARG A 163 2.50 -7.27 31.17
N ARG A 164 3.42 -8.12 31.65
CA ARG A 164 4.55 -7.68 32.46
C ARG A 164 5.39 -6.63 31.71
N ASN A 165 5.77 -6.93 30.48
CA ASN A 165 6.63 -6.08 29.68
C ASN A 165 5.97 -4.77 29.22
N LEU A 166 4.64 -4.65 29.20
CA LEU A 166 3.98 -3.37 28.95
C LEU A 166 4.30 -2.36 30.06
N TRP A 167 4.22 -2.78 31.32
CA TRP A 167 4.29 -1.89 32.49
C TRP A 167 5.68 -1.77 33.12
N THR A 168 6.54 -2.78 32.95
CA THR A 168 7.88 -2.73 33.55
C THR A 168 8.83 -1.85 32.75
N ARG A 169 9.62 -1.02 33.45
CA ARG A 169 10.75 -0.29 32.87
C ARG A 169 11.96 -1.22 32.79
N VAL A 170 12.74 -1.08 31.72
CA VAL A 170 14.04 -1.77 31.62
C VAL A 170 15.00 -1.07 32.56
N GLU A 171 15.66 -1.78 33.47
CA GLU A 171 16.50 -1.16 34.50
C GLU A 171 17.92 -0.84 34.01
N SER A 172 18.53 -1.78 33.27
CA SER A 172 19.91 -1.64 32.77
C SER A 172 20.02 -0.49 31.74
N PRO A 173 20.95 0.47 31.95
CA PRO A 173 21.22 1.55 30.99
C PRO A 173 21.61 1.03 29.60
N GLU A 174 22.39 -0.04 29.54
CA GLU A 174 22.83 -0.66 28.28
C GLU A 174 21.66 -1.22 27.47
N ARG A 175 20.73 -1.89 28.15
CA ARG A 175 19.52 -2.44 27.51
C ARG A 175 18.57 -1.34 27.04
N ARG A 176 18.48 -0.22 27.78
CA ARG A 176 17.75 0.97 27.33
C ARG A 176 18.39 1.58 26.08
N ARG A 177 19.72 1.70 26.05
CA ARG A 177 20.46 2.17 24.87
C ARG A 177 20.20 1.30 23.65
N LEU A 178 20.16 -0.02 23.81
CA LEU A 178 19.80 -0.93 22.71
C LEU A 178 18.38 -0.66 22.20
N LEU A 179 17.37 -0.61 23.08
CA LEU A 179 15.99 -0.32 22.69
C LEU A 179 15.86 1.04 22.00
N PHE A 180 16.54 2.06 22.51
CA PHE A 180 16.60 3.38 21.89
C PHE A 180 17.25 3.31 20.51
N THR A 181 18.36 2.59 20.35
CA THR A 181 19.04 2.41 19.06
C THR A 181 18.14 1.74 18.04
N VAL A 182 17.41 0.69 18.44
CA VAL A 182 16.43 0.02 17.58
C VAL A 182 15.30 0.98 17.20
N ALA A 183 14.73 1.71 18.16
CA ALA A 183 13.68 2.69 17.90
C ALA A 183 14.15 3.83 16.97
N ALA A 184 15.37 4.33 17.18
CA ALA A 184 16.01 5.33 16.33
C ALA A 184 16.25 4.81 14.92
N ALA A 185 16.71 3.56 14.76
CA ALA A 185 16.88 2.93 13.45
C ALA A 185 15.53 2.77 12.72
N CYS A 186 14.47 2.37 13.43
CA CYS A 186 13.12 2.29 12.86
C CYS A 186 12.60 3.68 12.46
N GLY A 187 12.76 4.69 13.32
CA GLY A 187 12.35 6.06 13.06
C GLY A 187 13.12 6.70 11.90
N LEU A 188 14.42 6.46 11.80
CA LEU A 188 15.23 6.91 10.68
C LEU A 188 14.79 6.22 9.39
N THR A 189 14.58 4.90 9.41
CA THR A 189 14.07 4.12 8.27
C THR A 189 12.71 4.68 7.80
N ALA A 190 11.80 4.95 8.75
CA ALA A 190 10.52 5.56 8.44
C ALA A 190 10.68 6.95 7.82
N LEU A 191 11.55 7.79 8.37
CA LEU A 191 11.79 9.15 7.89
C LEU A 191 12.36 9.17 6.46
N VAL A 192 13.35 8.34 6.17
CA VAL A 192 13.99 8.28 4.83
C VAL A 192 13.14 7.54 3.80
N THR A 193 12.09 6.84 4.23
CA THR A 193 11.10 6.22 3.33
C THR A 193 9.93 7.15 3.09
N ALA A 194 9.42 7.82 4.13
CA ALA A 194 8.22 8.67 4.08
C ALA A 194 8.29 9.81 3.04
N GLY A 195 9.51 10.20 2.62
CA GLY A 195 9.71 11.14 1.54
C GLY A 195 9.06 10.73 0.21
N GLU A 196 8.84 9.44 -0.05
CA GLU A 196 8.14 8.99 -1.25
C GLU A 196 6.63 9.27 -1.23
N ALA A 197 6.06 9.36 -0.02
CA ALA A 197 4.63 9.56 0.20
C ALA A 197 4.28 11.02 0.54
N VAL A 198 5.24 11.79 1.05
CA VAL A 198 5.04 13.15 1.58
C VAL A 198 5.92 14.13 0.81
N THR A 199 5.34 14.89 -0.12
CA THR A 199 6.08 15.78 -1.03
C THR A 199 7.08 16.72 -0.32
N PRO A 200 6.75 17.39 0.80
CA PRO A 200 7.72 18.21 1.53
C PRO A 200 8.97 17.45 2.01
N LEU A 201 8.86 16.15 2.22
CA LEU A 201 9.94 15.26 2.66
C LEU A 201 10.65 14.55 1.50
N ALA A 202 10.30 14.83 0.24
CA ALA A 202 10.84 14.11 -0.92
C ALA A 202 12.38 14.11 -1.01
N ARG A 203 13.06 15.15 -0.48
CA ARG A 203 14.54 15.19 -0.43
C ARG A 203 15.16 14.17 0.53
N LEU A 204 14.38 13.65 1.48
CA LEU A 204 14.81 12.63 2.44
C LEU A 204 14.63 11.21 1.90
N ALA A 205 13.97 11.05 0.74
CA ALA A 205 13.61 9.78 0.10
C ALA A 205 14.82 9.03 -0.50
N VAL A 206 15.97 9.02 0.18
CA VAL A 206 17.24 8.48 -0.34
C VAL A 206 17.17 6.98 -0.63
N LEU A 207 16.34 6.25 0.13
CA LEU A 207 16.14 4.80 -0.03
C LEU A 207 14.81 4.45 -0.68
N ALA A 208 14.04 5.45 -1.12
CA ALA A 208 12.78 5.20 -1.79
C ALA A 208 13.03 4.64 -3.20
N PRO A 209 12.34 3.56 -3.60
CA PRO A 209 12.44 3.02 -4.96
C PRO A 209 12.03 4.03 -6.04
N ARG A 210 11.21 5.02 -5.67
CA ARG A 210 10.80 6.11 -6.56
C ARG A 210 11.02 7.47 -5.93
N ASP A 211 11.59 8.36 -6.73
CA ASP A 211 11.53 9.79 -6.45
C ASP A 211 10.17 10.33 -6.94
N PRO A 212 9.28 10.84 -6.06
CA PRO A 212 7.97 11.36 -6.44
C PRO A 212 8.04 12.60 -7.33
N ARG A 213 9.24 13.14 -7.59
CA ARG A 213 9.50 14.31 -8.45
C ARG A 213 9.96 13.93 -9.85
N VAL A 214 10.30 12.66 -10.09
CA VAL A 214 10.90 12.20 -11.35
C VAL A 214 9.85 11.52 -12.23
N GLY A 215 9.71 12.00 -13.46
CA GLY A 215 8.81 11.47 -14.47
C GLY A 215 8.34 12.58 -15.42
N PRO A 216 7.62 12.23 -16.51
CA PRO A 216 7.02 13.24 -17.37
C PRO A 216 6.11 14.15 -16.55
N GLN A 217 6.18 15.46 -16.82
CA GLN A 217 5.34 16.48 -16.18
C GLN A 217 5.52 16.56 -14.64
N GLY A 218 6.67 16.09 -14.15
CA GLY A 218 7.04 16.10 -12.74
C GLY A 218 6.31 15.05 -11.89
N VAL A 219 5.77 14.00 -12.51
CA VAL A 219 4.94 12.98 -11.84
C VAL A 219 5.42 11.57 -12.23
N PRO A 220 5.60 10.64 -11.27
CA PRO A 220 6.04 9.30 -11.56
C PRO A 220 5.05 8.48 -12.38
N VAL A 221 5.58 7.58 -13.20
CA VAL A 221 4.81 6.67 -14.03
C VAL A 221 4.96 5.25 -13.48
N ASN A 222 3.83 4.62 -13.16
CA ASN A 222 3.81 3.19 -12.79
C ASN A 222 3.90 2.30 -14.03
N ARG A 223 3.07 2.58 -15.05
CA ARG A 223 2.97 1.81 -16.29
C ARG A 223 2.97 2.76 -17.49
N SER A 224 3.93 2.67 -18.41
CA SER A 224 3.96 3.55 -19.59
C SER A 224 2.89 3.19 -20.61
N ALA A 225 2.59 4.09 -21.55
CA ALA A 225 1.69 3.83 -22.67
C ALA A 225 2.22 2.69 -23.56
N ALA A 226 3.54 2.68 -23.79
CA ALA A 226 4.22 1.61 -24.51
C ALA A 226 4.03 0.24 -23.82
N ALA A 227 4.21 0.17 -22.49
CA ALA A 227 4.01 -1.06 -21.73
C ALA A 227 2.55 -1.54 -21.71
N ALA A 228 1.59 -0.62 -21.85
CA ALA A 228 0.16 -0.93 -21.97
C ALA A 228 -0.27 -1.25 -23.42
N GLY A 229 0.63 -1.10 -24.41
CA GLY A 229 0.30 -1.23 -25.82
C GLY A 229 -0.70 -0.17 -26.32
N VAL A 230 -0.74 1.00 -25.67
CA VAL A 230 -1.64 2.10 -26.03
C VAL A 230 -0.86 3.14 -26.82
N VAL A 231 -1.38 3.48 -28.01
CA VAL A 231 -0.86 4.55 -28.85
C VAL A 231 -1.91 5.65 -28.92
N PRO A 232 -1.57 6.91 -28.61
CA PRO A 232 -2.45 8.05 -28.83
C PRO A 232 -2.97 8.09 -30.27
N ASP A 233 -4.28 8.15 -30.44
CA ASP A 233 -4.96 8.18 -31.74
C ASP A 233 -5.63 9.54 -31.98
N ALA A 234 -5.42 10.11 -33.17
CA ALA A 234 -6.11 11.33 -33.62
C ALA A 234 -7.63 11.10 -33.80
N GLY A 235 -8.05 9.86 -34.06
CA GLY A 235 -9.44 9.42 -34.14
C GLY A 235 -10.11 9.15 -32.79
N TYR A 236 -9.46 9.46 -31.66
CA TYR A 236 -9.96 9.16 -30.33
C TYR A 236 -11.40 9.67 -30.10
N ARG A 237 -12.23 8.78 -29.54
CA ARG A 237 -13.57 9.09 -29.05
C ARG A 237 -13.75 8.52 -27.65
N LEU A 238 -14.20 9.37 -26.72
CA LEU A 238 -14.75 8.96 -25.44
C LEU A 238 -16.21 8.54 -25.64
N LEU A 239 -16.52 7.31 -25.29
CA LEU A 239 -17.89 6.81 -25.29
C LEU A 239 -18.53 7.00 -23.91
N VAL A 240 -19.77 7.51 -23.86
CA VAL A 240 -20.59 7.51 -22.65
C VAL A 240 -21.86 6.72 -22.93
N THR A 241 -22.01 5.57 -22.28
CA THR A 241 -23.04 4.56 -22.59
C THR A 241 -23.86 4.20 -21.36
N GLY A 242 -24.99 3.51 -21.56
CA GLY A 242 -25.91 3.14 -20.47
C GLY A 242 -26.66 4.33 -19.84
N VAL A 243 -26.66 5.46 -20.53
CA VAL A 243 -27.33 6.71 -20.18
C VAL A 243 -28.50 6.96 -21.11
N ARG A 244 -29.43 7.84 -20.73
CA ARG A 244 -30.60 8.19 -21.57
C ARG A 244 -30.20 8.76 -22.93
N THR A 245 -29.13 9.54 -22.98
CA THR A 245 -28.61 10.15 -24.21
C THR A 245 -27.13 9.78 -24.37
N PRO A 246 -26.80 8.66 -25.04
CA PRO A 246 -25.41 8.25 -25.24
C PRO A 246 -24.58 9.29 -25.98
N LEU A 247 -23.30 9.42 -25.61
CA LEU A 247 -22.38 10.41 -26.16
C LEU A 247 -21.16 9.74 -26.80
N SER A 248 -20.65 10.36 -27.87
CA SER A 248 -19.37 10.02 -28.50
C SER A 248 -18.59 11.31 -28.72
N LEU A 249 -17.65 11.61 -27.82
CA LEU A 249 -16.97 12.90 -27.75
C LEU A 249 -15.53 12.76 -28.20
N GLY A 250 -15.11 13.59 -29.16
CA GLY A 250 -13.70 13.70 -29.53
C GLY A 250 -12.91 14.52 -28.49
N TYR A 251 -11.58 14.49 -28.58
CA TYR A 251 -10.74 15.29 -27.67
C TYR A 251 -11.05 16.80 -27.78
N ALA A 252 -11.27 17.31 -28.99
CA ALA A 252 -11.66 18.71 -29.19
C ALA A 252 -13.04 19.04 -28.60
N ASP A 253 -13.97 18.10 -28.54
CA ASP A 253 -15.28 18.29 -27.93
C ASP A 253 -15.15 18.40 -26.40
N LEU A 254 -14.31 17.54 -25.80
CA LEU A 254 -14.01 17.57 -24.37
C LEU A 254 -13.36 18.88 -23.93
N LEU A 255 -12.51 19.48 -24.77
CA LEU A 255 -11.90 20.79 -24.50
C LEU A 255 -12.91 21.95 -24.50
N ARG A 256 -14.05 21.81 -25.19
CA ARG A 256 -15.12 22.82 -25.26
C ARG A 256 -16.11 22.71 -24.10
N LEU A 257 -16.14 21.58 -23.40
CA LEU A 257 -16.95 21.42 -22.19
C LEU A 257 -16.38 22.26 -21.04
N PRO A 258 -17.21 22.64 -20.04
CA PRO A 258 -16.73 23.34 -18.85
C PRO A 258 -15.55 22.62 -18.18
N GLN A 259 -14.43 23.35 -18.05
CA GLN A 259 -13.20 22.83 -17.44
C GLN A 259 -13.15 23.18 -15.96
N HIS A 260 -12.72 22.22 -15.14
CA HIS A 260 -12.54 22.41 -13.70
C HIS A 260 -11.14 21.99 -13.29
N THR A 261 -10.53 22.77 -12.39
CA THR A 261 -9.22 22.48 -11.82
C THR A 261 -9.36 22.07 -10.36
N VAL A 262 -8.73 20.96 -9.99
CA VAL A 262 -8.73 20.43 -8.61
C VAL A 262 -7.33 20.01 -8.20
N ARG A 263 -7.04 20.06 -6.90
CA ARG A 263 -5.80 19.52 -6.32
C ARG A 263 -6.11 18.20 -5.65
N LEU A 264 -5.53 17.12 -6.17
CA LEU A 264 -5.72 15.77 -5.67
C LEU A 264 -4.40 15.00 -5.71
N PRO A 265 -4.12 14.17 -4.70
CA PRO A 265 -2.98 13.27 -4.75
C PRO A 265 -3.27 12.11 -5.70
N ILE A 266 -2.24 11.68 -6.42
CA ILE A 266 -2.16 10.31 -6.95
C ILE A 266 -1.38 9.48 -5.95
N ALA A 267 -2.03 8.47 -5.35
CA ALA A 267 -1.45 7.63 -4.30
C ALA A 267 -1.30 6.19 -4.79
N CYS A 268 -0.08 5.71 -4.93
CA CYS A 268 0.19 4.38 -5.44
C CYS A 268 0.08 3.30 -4.36
N VAL A 269 -0.34 2.09 -4.75
CA VAL A 269 -0.32 0.89 -3.91
C VAL A 269 1.10 0.50 -3.46
N GLU A 270 2.14 1.06 -4.08
CA GLU A 270 3.53 0.84 -3.70
C GLU A 270 4.04 1.82 -2.63
N GLY A 271 3.22 2.77 -2.17
CA GLY A 271 3.55 3.65 -1.05
C GLY A 271 3.87 5.09 -1.45
N TRP A 272 4.37 5.32 -2.67
CA TRP A 272 4.63 6.68 -3.16
C TRP A 272 3.35 7.45 -3.49
N SER A 273 3.37 8.76 -3.29
CA SER A 273 2.27 9.64 -3.68
C SER A 273 2.73 11.05 -3.99
N VAL A 274 2.03 11.73 -4.89
CA VAL A 274 2.32 13.11 -5.26
C VAL A 274 1.03 13.90 -5.43
N GLU A 275 1.02 15.13 -4.89
CA GLU A 275 -0.03 16.11 -5.11
C GLU A 275 0.13 16.73 -6.49
N CYS A 276 -0.96 16.74 -7.26
CA CYS A 276 -0.99 17.34 -8.58
C CYS A 276 -2.20 18.26 -8.75
N GLU A 277 -2.07 19.21 -9.66
CA GLU A 277 -3.19 20.00 -10.15
C GLU A 277 -3.77 19.34 -11.40
N TRP A 278 -5.03 18.95 -11.35
CA TRP A 278 -5.72 18.25 -12.44
C TRP A 278 -6.76 19.17 -13.05
N THR A 279 -6.78 19.28 -14.38
CA THR A 279 -7.83 20.04 -15.10
C THR A 279 -8.55 19.14 -16.10
N GLY A 280 -9.88 19.20 -16.10
CA GLY A 280 -10.71 18.46 -17.06
C GLY A 280 -12.20 18.62 -16.82
N VAL A 281 -12.97 17.69 -17.38
CA VAL A 281 -14.44 17.68 -17.30
C VAL A 281 -14.89 16.95 -16.04
N ARG A 282 -15.84 17.51 -15.29
CA ARG A 282 -16.42 16.81 -14.14
C ARG A 282 -17.23 15.60 -14.60
N LEU A 283 -16.92 14.44 -14.02
CA LEU A 283 -17.62 13.20 -14.35
C LEU A 283 -19.11 13.30 -14.01
N ARG A 284 -19.43 13.89 -12.85
CA ARG A 284 -20.80 14.18 -12.42
C ARG A 284 -21.59 14.94 -13.48
N ASP A 285 -21.06 16.07 -13.94
CA ASP A 285 -21.79 16.99 -14.81
C ASP A 285 -22.03 16.36 -16.19
N LEU A 286 -21.03 15.65 -16.71
CA LEU A 286 -21.15 14.88 -17.94
C LEU A 286 -22.25 13.81 -17.84
N LEU A 287 -22.24 13.00 -16.78
CA LEU A 287 -23.21 11.91 -16.60
C LEU A 287 -24.63 12.42 -16.36
N LEU A 288 -24.80 13.47 -15.56
CA LEU A 288 -26.12 14.08 -15.35
C LEU A 288 -26.66 14.70 -16.64
N SER A 289 -25.81 15.35 -17.45
CA SER A 289 -26.24 15.92 -18.74
C SER A 289 -26.69 14.84 -19.74
N ALA A 290 -26.10 13.65 -19.67
CA ALA A 290 -26.48 12.48 -20.47
C ALA A 290 -27.72 11.74 -19.90
N GLY A 291 -28.22 12.15 -18.73
CA GLY A 291 -29.40 11.57 -18.09
C GLY A 291 -29.12 10.31 -17.27
N ALA A 292 -27.94 10.17 -16.66
CA ALA A 292 -27.66 9.12 -15.69
C ALA A 292 -28.46 9.31 -14.39
N SER A 293 -28.88 8.19 -13.76
CA SER A 293 -29.51 8.22 -12.45
C SER A 293 -28.49 8.55 -11.34
N PRO A 294 -28.83 9.32 -10.29
CA PRO A 294 -27.90 9.67 -9.20
C PRO A 294 -27.32 8.48 -8.42
N ASP A 295 -27.98 7.33 -8.45
CA ASP A 295 -27.59 6.07 -7.79
C ASP A 295 -26.90 5.08 -8.73
N ALA A 296 -26.69 5.44 -10.00
CA ALA A 296 -26.18 4.52 -11.01
C ALA A 296 -24.75 4.06 -10.72
N PHE A 297 -24.43 2.84 -11.15
CA PHE A 297 -23.07 2.33 -11.09
C PHE A 297 -22.32 2.75 -12.35
N VAL A 298 -21.07 3.17 -12.20
CA VAL A 298 -20.24 3.65 -13.31
C VAL A 298 -19.00 2.79 -13.41
N VAL A 299 -18.71 2.33 -14.62
CA VAL A 299 -17.48 1.62 -14.97
C VAL A 299 -16.71 2.47 -15.97
N VAL A 300 -15.43 2.74 -15.68
CA VAL A 300 -14.54 3.48 -16.57
C VAL A 300 -13.52 2.52 -17.17
N GLU A 301 -13.61 2.32 -18.48
CA GLU A 301 -12.75 1.40 -19.24
C GLU A 301 -11.61 2.12 -19.95
N SER A 302 -10.45 1.48 -20.01
CA SER A 302 -9.26 1.93 -20.73
C SER A 302 -9.21 1.41 -22.16
N LEU A 303 -8.39 2.07 -23.00
CA LEU A 303 -7.93 1.55 -24.29
C LEU A 303 -6.97 0.35 -24.13
N GLU A 304 -6.38 0.15 -22.95
CA GLU A 304 -5.53 -1.01 -22.66
C GLU A 304 -6.30 -2.33 -22.83
N ARG A 305 -5.74 -3.26 -23.60
CA ARG A 305 -6.41 -4.53 -23.96
C ARG A 305 -6.24 -5.64 -22.92
N VAL A 306 -5.16 -5.60 -22.15
CA VAL A 306 -4.74 -6.67 -21.22
C VAL A 306 -4.41 -6.09 -19.86
N GLY A 307 -4.61 -6.85 -18.79
CA GLY A 307 -4.26 -6.43 -17.43
C GLY A 307 -5.47 -6.15 -16.53
N GLY A 308 -5.27 -6.39 -15.22
CA GLY A 308 -6.34 -6.35 -14.21
C GLY A 308 -6.87 -4.96 -13.86
N TYR A 309 -6.15 -3.89 -14.24
CA TYR A 309 -6.52 -2.50 -13.93
C TYR A 309 -6.95 -1.70 -15.16
N ARG A 310 -7.34 -2.38 -16.25
CA ARG A 310 -7.89 -1.75 -17.46
C ARG A 310 -9.31 -1.18 -17.27
N SER A 311 -9.95 -1.48 -16.14
CA SER A 311 -11.31 -1.05 -15.81
C SER A 311 -11.37 -0.67 -14.33
N SER A 312 -12.20 0.33 -14.02
CA SER A 312 -12.37 0.84 -12.66
C SER A 312 -13.85 1.11 -12.39
N GLU A 313 -14.38 0.51 -11.33
CA GLU A 313 -15.69 0.85 -10.77
C GLU A 313 -15.62 2.19 -10.02
N VAL A 314 -16.41 3.16 -10.46
CA VAL A 314 -16.55 4.47 -9.83
C VAL A 314 -17.95 4.57 -9.24
N ARG A 315 -18.14 4.03 -8.03
CA ARG A 315 -19.46 3.99 -7.34
C ARG A 315 -19.97 5.39 -6.97
N PRO A 316 -21.28 5.57 -6.67
CA PRO A 316 -21.91 6.87 -6.43
C PRO A 316 -21.16 7.86 -5.56
N PRO A 317 -20.54 7.48 -4.42
CA PRO A 317 -19.77 8.44 -3.61
C PRO A 317 -18.66 9.15 -4.39
N HIS A 318 -18.10 8.50 -5.43
CA HIS A 318 -17.00 9.04 -6.22
C HIS A 318 -17.46 9.69 -7.51
N TRP A 319 -18.31 9.06 -8.33
CA TRP A 319 -18.63 9.65 -9.62
C TRP A 319 -19.46 10.94 -9.47
N SER A 320 -20.25 11.04 -8.39
CA SER A 320 -21.01 12.24 -8.04
C SER A 320 -20.19 13.30 -7.26
N ASP A 321 -18.94 12.99 -6.87
CA ASP A 321 -18.09 13.97 -6.18
C ASP A 321 -17.65 15.08 -7.15
N PRO A 322 -17.80 16.37 -6.79
CA PRO A 322 -17.43 17.49 -7.65
C PRO A 322 -15.92 17.58 -7.93
N LEU A 323 -15.08 16.82 -7.20
CA LEU A 323 -13.64 16.71 -7.47
C LEU A 323 -13.28 15.58 -8.43
N THR A 324 -14.23 14.72 -8.82
CA THR A 324 -13.95 13.65 -9.78
C THR A 324 -13.96 14.18 -11.20
N LEU A 325 -12.82 14.05 -11.89
CA LEU A 325 -12.62 14.54 -13.24
C LEU A 325 -12.29 13.40 -14.22
N LEU A 326 -12.76 13.59 -15.45
CA LEU A 326 -12.07 13.13 -16.64
C LEU A 326 -11.03 14.20 -16.99
N ALA A 327 -9.82 14.04 -16.44
CA ALA A 327 -8.72 14.97 -16.59
C ALA A 327 -8.13 14.93 -18.00
N LEU A 328 -7.80 16.12 -18.51
CA LEU A 328 -7.16 16.37 -19.82
C LEU A 328 -5.76 16.99 -19.65
N ARG A 329 -5.50 17.60 -18.49
CA ARG A 329 -4.24 18.26 -18.15
C ARG A 329 -3.81 17.91 -16.72
N ILE A 330 -2.50 17.93 -16.50
CA ILE A 330 -1.85 17.78 -15.20
C ILE A 330 -0.81 18.90 -15.05
N ASN A 331 -0.79 19.57 -13.90
CA ASN A 331 0.13 20.65 -13.56
C ASN A 331 0.21 21.76 -14.63
N GLY A 332 -0.93 22.10 -15.24
CA GLY A 332 -1.00 23.12 -16.29
C GLY A 332 -0.57 22.65 -17.69
N GLU A 333 -0.21 21.38 -17.88
CA GLU A 333 0.18 20.84 -19.17
C GLU A 333 -0.82 19.80 -19.68
N THR A 334 -0.98 19.68 -20.99
CA THR A 334 -1.72 18.54 -21.61
C THR A 334 -1.13 17.23 -21.14
N LEU A 335 -1.97 16.24 -20.79
CA LEU A 335 -1.47 14.93 -20.38
C LEU A 335 -0.45 14.39 -21.40
N SER A 336 0.65 13.85 -20.91
CA SER A 336 1.55 13.03 -21.71
C SER A 336 0.91 11.67 -22.00
N ALA A 337 1.43 10.96 -23.01
CA ALA A 337 1.01 9.60 -23.30
C ALA A 337 1.06 8.71 -22.05
N ASP A 338 2.14 8.78 -21.27
CA ASP A 338 2.32 7.96 -20.07
C ASP A 338 1.38 8.33 -18.91
N HIS A 339 0.89 9.57 -18.87
CA HIS A 339 -0.09 10.03 -17.89
C HIS A 339 -1.54 9.89 -18.34
N GLY A 340 -1.78 9.24 -19.48
CA GLY A 340 -3.11 8.85 -19.91
C GLY A 340 -3.72 9.76 -20.97
N PHE A 341 -2.92 10.51 -21.73
CA PHE A 341 -3.44 11.23 -22.89
C PHE A 341 -4.26 10.31 -23.80
N PRO A 342 -5.44 10.72 -24.28
CA PRO A 342 -6.01 12.07 -24.13
C PRO A 342 -6.83 12.32 -22.86
N VAL A 343 -7.31 11.27 -22.18
CA VAL A 343 -8.21 11.37 -21.02
C VAL A 343 -7.82 10.37 -19.94
N ARG A 344 -7.77 10.84 -18.69
CA ARG A 344 -7.55 10.04 -17.48
C ARG A 344 -8.66 10.29 -16.46
N LEU A 345 -9.10 9.24 -15.77
CA LEU A 345 -9.91 9.39 -14.56
C LEU A 345 -9.04 9.85 -13.39
N ILE A 346 -9.50 10.84 -12.64
CA ILE A 346 -8.99 11.17 -11.31
C ILE A 346 -10.17 11.39 -10.35
N ALA A 347 -10.17 10.68 -9.24
CA ALA A 347 -11.18 10.79 -8.19
C ALA A 347 -10.52 10.81 -6.79
N PRO A 348 -11.08 11.54 -5.82
CA PRO A 348 -10.50 11.63 -4.47
C PRO A 348 -10.52 10.27 -3.75
N ASN A 349 -9.61 10.09 -2.78
CA ASN A 349 -9.58 8.95 -1.85
C ASN A 349 -9.54 7.55 -2.52
N ARG A 350 -8.83 7.40 -3.65
CA ARG A 350 -8.73 6.12 -4.36
C ARG A 350 -7.30 5.71 -4.67
N PRO A 351 -7.01 4.40 -4.72
CA PRO A 351 -5.75 3.86 -5.22
C PRO A 351 -5.43 4.35 -6.63
N GLY A 352 -4.17 4.66 -6.89
CA GLY A 352 -3.70 5.10 -8.19
C GLY A 352 -3.94 4.08 -9.31
N VAL A 353 -3.98 2.79 -8.97
CA VAL A 353 -4.34 1.70 -9.90
C VAL A 353 -5.80 1.76 -10.37
N GLN A 354 -6.68 2.45 -9.64
CA GLN A 354 -8.08 2.69 -10.01
C GLN A 354 -8.30 4.07 -10.67
N GLN A 355 -7.24 4.83 -10.94
CA GLN A 355 -7.30 6.12 -11.65
C GLN A 355 -7.01 5.86 -13.14
N THR A 356 -7.99 5.24 -13.81
CA THR A 356 -7.88 4.71 -15.17
C THR A 356 -7.26 5.72 -16.13
N LYS A 357 -6.19 5.30 -16.81
CA LYS A 357 -5.57 6.05 -17.90
C LYS A 357 -6.15 5.66 -19.25
N TRP A 358 -5.99 6.52 -20.25
CA TRP A 358 -6.39 6.25 -21.63
C TRP A 358 -7.86 5.85 -21.69
N VAL A 359 -8.72 6.61 -21.04
CA VAL A 359 -10.14 6.27 -20.88
C VAL A 359 -10.78 6.14 -22.25
N LYS A 360 -11.37 4.98 -22.53
CA LYS A 360 -12.11 4.68 -23.77
C LYS A 360 -13.60 4.92 -23.59
N GLU A 361 -14.14 4.46 -22.48
CA GLU A 361 -15.58 4.41 -22.25
C GLU A 361 -15.92 4.67 -20.78
N VAL A 362 -16.98 5.43 -20.56
CA VAL A 362 -17.67 5.58 -19.28
C VAL A 362 -19.04 4.92 -19.44
N LYS A 363 -19.21 3.76 -18.83
CA LYS A 363 -20.42 2.96 -18.92
C LYS A 363 -21.22 3.08 -17.64
N VAL A 364 -22.48 3.49 -17.77
CA VAL A 364 -23.46 3.49 -16.68
C VAL A 364 -24.23 2.17 -16.71
N THR A 365 -24.47 1.57 -15.54
CA THR A 365 -25.17 0.27 -15.40
C THR A 365 -26.25 0.32 -14.34
#